data_AF-E6QPB4-F1
#
_entry.id   AF-E6QPB4-F1
#
_cell.length_a   1.000
_cell.length_b   1.000
_cell.length_c   1.000
_cell.angle_alpha   90.00
_cell.angle_beta   90.00
_cell.angle_gamma   90.00
#
_symmetry.space_group_name_H-M   'P 1'
#
loop_
_entity.id
_entity.type
_entity.pdbx_description
1 polymer ?
#
loop_
_entity_poly.entity_id
_entity_poly.type
_entity_poly.pdbx_seq_one_letter_code
_entity_poly.pdbx_strand_id
1 'polypeptide(L)'
;MVGLPGDEVRIVGHVLTVNGVALKGCGRRIARDSTGRAVPRRRWGGGVIPAGDLFVCGLARRSWDSRYFGPVRRPRAIAVAWPLWTRDWGWGELNGWRKAYAEKGEPR
;
A
#
# COMPACT_ATOMS: atom_id res chain seq x y z
N MET A 1 1.56 5.90 -3.60
CA MET A 1 2.12 5.51 -2.29
C MET A 1 1.00 5.57 -1.27
N VAL A 2 1.05 4.75 -0.21
CA VAL A 2 0.03 4.76 0.84
C VAL A 2 0.62 4.90 2.26
N GLY A 3 1.94 4.97 2.39
CA GLY A 3 2.62 5.30 3.65
C GLY A 3 4.04 5.83 3.42
N LEU A 4 4.49 6.67 4.33
CA LEU A 4 5.76 7.40 4.37
C LEU A 4 6.60 6.96 5.57
N PRO A 5 7.90 7.31 5.62
CA PRO A 5 8.72 7.05 6.80
C PRO A 5 8.05 7.50 8.10
N GLY A 6 8.09 6.65 9.13
CA GLY A 6 7.47 6.91 10.43
C GLY A 6 6.02 6.45 10.56
N ASP A 7 5.31 6.20 9.46
CA ASP A 7 3.93 5.69 9.56
C ASP A 7 3.89 4.25 10.08
N GLU A 8 2.95 3.96 10.96
CA GLU A 8 2.66 2.61 11.41
C GLU A 8 1.67 1.93 10.45
N VAL A 9 2.12 0.85 9.82
CA VAL A 9 1.25 -0.01 9.00
C VAL A 9 0.87 -1.26 9.78
N ARG A 10 -0.42 -1.56 9.85
CA ARG A 10 -0.93 -2.81 10.42
C ARG A 10 -1.73 -3.57 9.38
N ILE A 11 -1.50 -4.88 9.29
CA ILE A 11 -2.21 -5.75 8.34
C ILE A 11 -2.86 -6.91 9.10
N VAL A 12 -4.16 -6.81 9.36
CA VAL A 12 -4.95 -7.84 10.06
C VAL A 12 -5.94 -8.45 9.07
N GLY A 13 -5.79 -9.75 8.80
CA GLY A 13 -6.60 -10.43 7.78
C GLY A 13 -6.47 -9.78 6.40
N HIS A 14 -7.55 -9.14 5.94
CA HIS A 14 -7.65 -8.42 4.67
C HIS A 14 -7.71 -6.90 4.82
N VAL A 15 -7.54 -6.39 6.03
CA VAL A 15 -7.60 -4.96 6.34
C VAL A 15 -6.18 -4.45 6.52
N LEU A 16 -5.83 -3.41 5.78
CA LEU A 16 -4.60 -2.64 5.96
C LEU A 16 -4.96 -1.29 6.57
N THR A 17 -4.25 -0.90 7.63
CA THR A 17 -4.37 0.43 8.23
C THR A 17 -3.03 1.14 8.24
N VAL A 18 -3.03 2.44 8.01
CA VAL A 18 -1.85 3.32 8.14
C VAL A 18 -2.19 4.38 9.17
N ASN A 19 -1.43 4.46 10.26
CA ASN A 19 -1.70 5.35 11.41
C ASN A 19 -3.16 5.25 11.92
N GLY A 20 -3.67 4.01 11.96
CA GLY A 20 -5.04 3.68 12.36
C GLY A 20 -6.13 3.97 11.32
N VAL A 21 -5.81 4.59 10.18
CA VAL A 21 -6.77 4.87 9.10
C VAL A 21 -6.82 3.66 8.16
N ALA A 22 -7.99 3.06 8.02
CA ALA A 22 -8.19 1.92 7.13
C ALA A 22 -8.09 2.32 5.65
N LEU A 23 -7.29 1.57 4.89
CA LEU A 23 -7.22 1.66 3.45
C LEU A 23 -8.21 0.67 2.82
N LYS A 24 -9.32 1.19 2.31
CA LYS A 24 -10.26 0.41 1.49
C LYS A 24 -9.60 0.07 0.15
N GLY A 25 -9.92 -1.12 -0.40
CA GLY A 25 -9.32 -1.63 -1.64
C GLY A 25 -7.88 -2.16 -1.52
N CYS A 26 -7.14 -1.80 -0.48
CA CYS A 26 -5.79 -2.27 -0.23
C CYS A 26 -5.72 -3.09 1.07
N GLY A 27 -5.44 -4.40 0.97
CA GLY A 27 -5.29 -5.24 2.17
C GLY A 27 -5.56 -6.72 1.93
N ARG A 28 -6.38 -7.03 0.91
CA ARG A 28 -6.53 -8.41 0.46
C ARG A 28 -5.21 -8.92 -0.12
N ARG A 29 -4.70 -10.00 0.44
CA ARG A 29 -3.54 -10.73 -0.07
C ARG A 29 -4.02 -12.03 -0.68
N ILE A 30 -3.57 -12.36 -1.88
CA ILE A 30 -3.88 -13.63 -2.52
C ILE A 30 -2.80 -14.67 -2.19
N ALA A 31 -3.21 -15.93 -2.11
CA ALA A 31 -2.32 -17.05 -1.80
C ALA A 31 -1.63 -17.61 -3.05
N ARG A 32 -2.22 -17.40 -4.23
CA ARG A 32 -1.75 -17.94 -5.50
C ARG A 32 -1.81 -16.88 -6.60
N ASP A 33 -0.85 -16.93 -7.51
CA ASP A 33 -0.82 -16.05 -8.68
C ASP A 33 -1.83 -16.48 -9.77
N SER A 34 -1.74 -15.90 -10.98
CA SER A 34 -2.62 -16.26 -12.11
C SER A 34 -2.34 -17.64 -12.69
N THR A 35 -1.15 -18.19 -12.46
CA THR A 35 -0.71 -19.52 -12.95
C THR A 35 -0.88 -20.60 -11.88
N GLY A 36 -1.46 -20.27 -10.72
CA GLY A 36 -1.68 -21.19 -9.61
C GLY A 36 -0.47 -21.38 -8.68
N ARG A 37 0.66 -20.73 -8.95
CA ARG A 37 1.86 -20.82 -8.10
C ARG A 37 1.60 -20.16 -6.76
N ALA A 38 2.11 -20.77 -5.70
CA ALA A 38 2.00 -20.22 -4.36
C ALA A 38 2.84 -18.95 -4.25
N VAL A 39 2.22 -17.89 -3.74
CA VAL A 39 2.92 -16.65 -3.42
C VAL A 39 3.84 -16.89 -2.20
N PRO A 40 5.12 -16.44 -2.23
CA PRO A 40 6.03 -16.61 -1.10
C PRO A 40 5.40 -16.24 0.26
N ARG A 41 5.55 -17.12 1.24
CA ARG A 41 4.93 -16.98 2.57
C ARG A 41 5.58 -15.92 3.45
N ARG A 42 6.81 -15.49 3.16
CA ARG A 42 7.48 -14.38 3.86
C ARG A 42 6.80 -13.08 3.47
N ARG A 43 5.67 -12.82 4.10
CA ARG A 43 4.87 -11.61 3.99
C ARG A 43 5.37 -10.63 5.02
N TRP A 44 5.48 -9.37 4.65
CA TRP A 44 5.73 -8.33 5.64
C TRP A 44 4.57 -8.26 6.64
N GLY A 45 4.90 -8.30 7.93
CA GLY A 45 3.95 -8.45 9.03
C GLY A 45 3.22 -7.17 9.44
N GLY A 46 3.61 -6.02 8.88
CA GLY A 46 3.30 -4.73 9.47
C GLY A 46 4.52 -4.16 10.21
N GLY A 47 4.36 -2.94 10.72
CA GLY A 47 5.38 -2.22 11.47
C GLY A 47 5.48 -0.76 11.04
N VAL A 48 6.40 -0.06 11.68
CA VAL A 48 6.75 1.32 11.32
C VAL A 48 7.57 1.31 10.04
N ILE A 49 7.23 2.18 9.09
CA ILE A 49 7.99 2.36 7.86
C ILE A 49 9.35 2.98 8.20
N PRO A 50 10.49 2.35 7.85
CA PRO A 50 11.80 2.88 8.14
C PRO A 50 12.08 4.23 7.47
N ALA A 51 13.04 4.98 8.04
CA ALA A 51 13.59 6.17 7.41
C ALA A 51 14.06 5.87 5.98
N GLY A 52 13.64 6.69 5.01
CA GLY A 52 14.03 6.55 3.61
C GLY A 52 13.27 5.47 2.83
N ASP A 53 12.30 4.78 3.43
CA ASP A 53 11.48 3.77 2.76
C ASP A 53 10.03 4.28 2.55
N LEU A 54 9.35 3.70 1.56
CA LEU A 54 7.98 4.02 1.19
C LEU A 54 7.14 2.75 1.22
N PHE A 55 5.88 2.85 1.65
CA PHE A 55 4.95 1.75 1.54
C PHE A 55 4.02 1.95 0.34
N VAL A 56 4.04 1.02 -0.60
CA VAL A 56 3.26 1.10 -1.84
C VAL A 56 2.19 0.01 -1.88
N CYS A 57 1.01 0.38 -2.35
CA CYS A 57 -0.09 -0.55 -2.55
C CYS A 57 -0.85 -0.24 -3.83
N GLY A 58 -1.06 -1.27 -4.65
CA GLY A 58 -1.90 -1.20 -5.84
C GLY A 58 -3.33 -1.68 -5.56
N LEU A 59 -4.30 -1.03 -6.21
CA LEU A 59 -5.73 -1.36 -6.09
C LEU A 59 -6.13 -2.64 -6.82
N ALA A 60 -5.34 -3.08 -7.79
CA ALA A 60 -5.64 -4.33 -8.49
C ALA A 60 -5.62 -5.51 -7.49
N ARG A 61 -6.65 -6.37 -7.57
CA ARG A 61 -6.80 -7.55 -6.70
C ARG A 61 -5.55 -8.44 -6.66
N ARG A 62 -4.82 -8.51 -7.78
CA ARG A 62 -3.59 -9.30 -7.95
C ARG A 62 -2.31 -8.46 -7.90
N SER A 63 -2.35 -7.25 -7.36
CA SER A 63 -1.16 -6.41 -7.25
C SER A 63 -0.12 -7.06 -6.34
N TRP A 64 1.12 -7.07 -6.82
CA TRP A 64 2.32 -7.48 -6.10
C TRP A 64 3.03 -6.23 -5.59
N ASP A 65 2.91 -5.98 -4.29
CA ASP A 65 3.35 -4.73 -3.68
C ASP A 65 3.85 -4.92 -2.23
N SER A 66 4.00 -3.82 -1.47
CA SER A 66 4.57 -3.83 -0.12
C SER A 66 3.83 -4.71 0.88
N ARG A 67 2.59 -5.14 0.58
CA ARG A 67 1.87 -6.15 1.39
C ARG A 67 2.59 -7.50 1.44
N TYR A 68 3.46 -7.77 0.47
CA TYR A 68 4.23 -9.00 0.35
C TYR A 68 5.70 -8.76 0.68
N PHE A 69 6.34 -7.83 -0.03
CA PHE A 69 7.79 -7.61 0.09
C PHE A 69 8.19 -6.51 1.08
N GLY A 70 7.22 -5.82 1.70
CA GLY A 70 7.48 -4.75 2.66
C GLY A 70 7.77 -3.39 2.03
N PRO A 71 8.20 -2.40 2.84
CA PRO A 71 8.57 -1.09 2.35
C PRO A 71 9.68 -1.12 1.26
N VAL A 72 9.65 -0.14 0.37
CA VAL A 72 10.59 0.03 -0.74
C VAL A 72 11.45 1.25 -0.49
N ARG A 73 12.77 1.12 -0.62
CA ARG A 73 13.70 2.24 -0.54
C ARG A 73 13.34 3.36 -1.52
N ARG A 74 13.17 4.58 -1.03
CA ARG A 74 12.84 5.78 -1.83
C ARG A 74 13.77 5.99 -3.03
N PRO A 75 15.09 5.76 -2.96
CA PRO A 75 15.97 5.87 -4.13
C PRO A 75 15.66 4.89 -5.27
N ARG A 76 14.88 3.83 -5.04
CA ARG A 76 14.41 2.92 -6.11
C ARG A 76 13.22 3.47 -6.88
N ALA A 77 12.57 4.53 -6.38
CA ALA A 77 11.50 5.21 -7.10
C ALA A 77 12.12 6.17 -8.12
N ILE A 78 11.89 5.90 -9.41
CA ILE A 78 12.49 6.67 -10.52
C ILE A 78 11.69 7.94 -10.79
N ALA A 79 10.35 7.86 -10.75
CA ALA A 79 9.46 8.98 -11.03
C ALA A 79 8.06 8.76 -10.43
N VAL A 80 7.24 9.81 -10.43
CA VAL A 80 5.80 9.72 -10.18
C VAL A 80 5.09 9.61 -11.53
N ALA A 81 4.24 8.59 -11.68
CA ALA A 81 3.41 8.46 -12.88
C ALA A 81 2.17 9.36 -12.77
N TRP A 82 1.92 10.15 -13.83
CA TRP A 82 0.66 10.88 -14.00
C TRP A 82 -0.28 10.09 -14.91
N PRO A 83 -1.38 9.53 -14.37
CA PRO A 83 -2.33 8.80 -15.18
C PRO A 83 -3.06 9.75 -16.14
N LEU A 84 -2.94 9.53 -17.45
CA LEU A 84 -3.70 10.26 -18.47
C LEU A 84 -5.12 9.71 -18.62
N TRP A 85 -5.26 8.39 -18.51
CA TRP A 85 -6.53 7.70 -18.56
C TRP A 85 -6.52 6.47 -17.67
N THR A 86 -7.53 6.37 -16.80
CA THR A 86 -7.71 5.21 -15.91
C THR A 86 -9.17 4.79 -15.94
N ARG A 87 -9.41 3.49 -15.99
CA ARG A 87 -10.72 2.94 -15.62
C ARG A 87 -10.87 3.04 -14.10
N ASP A 88 -12.09 3.22 -13.60
CA ASP A 88 -12.28 3.23 -12.15
C ASP A 88 -12.16 1.81 -11.59
N TRP A 89 -11.11 1.56 -10.82
CA TRP A 89 -10.85 0.31 -10.09
C TRP A 89 -10.86 0.55 -8.56
N GLY A 90 -11.50 1.64 -8.10
CA GLY A 90 -11.49 2.07 -6.69
C GLY A 90 -10.70 3.37 -6.45
N TRP A 91 -10.53 4.21 -7.48
CA TRP A 91 -9.82 5.49 -7.36
C TRP A 91 -10.55 6.47 -6.43
N GLY A 92 -11.89 6.42 -6.40
CA GLY A 92 -12.69 7.17 -5.44
C GLY A 92 -12.34 6.82 -3.97
N GLU A 93 -12.09 5.55 -3.68
CA GLU A 93 -11.69 5.11 -2.33
C GLU A 93 -10.28 5.60 -1.95
N LEU A 94 -9.32 5.58 -2.88
CA LEU A 94 -7.98 6.14 -2.64
C LEU A 94 -8.02 7.66 -2.43
N ASN A 95 -8.84 8.37 -3.20
CA ASN A 95 -8.97 9.82 -3.04
C ASN A 95 -9.62 10.16 -1.69
N GLY A 96 -10.63 9.39 -1.28
CA GLY A 96 -11.22 9.49 0.07
C GLY A 96 -10.19 9.23 1.17
N TRP A 97 -9.35 8.19 1.02
CA TRP A 97 -8.25 7.93 1.95
C TRP A 97 -7.24 9.08 1.99
N ARG A 98 -6.78 9.58 0.83
CA ARG A 98 -5.81 10.70 0.77
C ARG A 98 -6.31 11.93 1.49
N LYS A 99 -7.60 12.23 1.35
CA LYS A 99 -8.24 13.37 2.01
C LYS A 99 -8.26 13.18 3.54
N ALA A 100 -8.75 12.02 4.00
CA ALA A 100 -8.77 11.66 5.42
C ALA A 100 -7.36 11.59 6.04
N TYR A 101 -6.35 11.21 5.24
CA TYR A 101 -4.95 11.16 5.65
C TYR A 101 -4.33 12.57 5.78
N ALA A 102 -4.56 13.43 4.79
CA ALA A 102 -4.04 14.80 4.79
C ALA A 102 -4.63 15.66 5.93
N GLU A 103 -5.89 15.43 6.30
CA GLU A 103 -6.56 16.11 7.43
C GLU A 103 -5.93 15.79 8.80
N LYS A 104 -5.14 14.71 8.91
CA LYS A 104 -4.41 14.34 10.13
C LYS A 104 -3.06 15.06 10.29
N GLY A 105 -2.63 15.85 9.31
CA GLY A 105 -1.33 16.50 9.27
C GLY A 105 -0.24 15.58 8.71
N GLU A 106 0.58 16.09 7.78
CA GLU A 106 1.74 15.36 7.26
C GLU A 106 2.73 15.06 8.40
N PRO A 107 3.32 13.85 8.46
CA PRO A 107 4.51 13.65 9.27
C PRO A 107 5.62 14.53 8.68
N ARG A 108 6.17 15.42 9.51
CA ARG A 108 7.33 16.27 9.20
C ARG A 108 8.57 15.43 8.91
#